data_AF-A0A0K1E5H3-F1
#
_entry.id   AF-A0A0K1E5H3-F1
#
_cell.length_a   1.000
_cell.length_b   1.000
_cell.length_c   1.000
_cell.angle_alpha   90.00
_cell.angle_beta   90.00
_cell.angle_gamma   90.00
#
_symmetry.space_group_name_H-M   'P 1'
#
loop_
_entity.id
_entity.type
_entity.pdbx_description
1 polymer ?
#
loop_
_entity_poly.entity_id
_entity_poly.type
_entity_poly.pdbx_seq_one_letter_code
_entity_poly.pdbx_strand_id
1 'polypeptide(L)'
;MSTDYSWHAIAVGNRLLGLYNFVVLKAPPTWRIIIMPMASDVFRHREINGVKWVRDGEVMHFIKDGPDTYTLRVVAKPGRKRLAGTSIVINGHSGAYEYVDDGKRRVLKLSFYCDVTDRTVEIKIEGVKDSTPIYYLTQSQCH
;
A
#
# COMPACT_ATOMS: atom_id res chain seq x y z
N MET A 1 4.93 19.73 -17.05
CA MET A 1 5.10 18.32 -17.49
C MET A 1 4.44 17.44 -16.45
N SER A 2 3.31 16.80 -16.74
CA SER A 2 2.83 15.73 -15.85
C SER A 2 3.75 14.54 -16.07
N THR A 3 4.37 14.06 -15.00
CA THR A 3 5.09 12.78 -15.01
C THR A 3 4.10 11.65 -15.34
N ASP A 4 4.58 10.53 -15.89
CA ASP A 4 3.72 9.38 -16.21
C ASP A 4 3.17 8.67 -14.95
N TYR A 5 3.64 9.05 -13.76
CA TYR A 5 3.26 8.47 -12.48
C TYR A 5 3.49 9.46 -11.33
N SER A 6 3.03 9.11 -10.13
CA SER A 6 3.29 9.80 -8.87
C SER A 6 3.83 8.83 -7.81
N TRP A 7 4.67 9.33 -6.89
CA TRP A 7 5.19 8.57 -5.75
C TRP A 7 4.63 9.10 -4.45
N HIS A 8 4.17 8.21 -3.58
CA HIS A 8 3.57 8.56 -2.29
C HIS A 8 4.17 7.71 -1.17
N ALA A 9 4.88 8.34 -0.23
CA ALA A 9 5.28 7.68 1.00
C ALA A 9 4.07 7.51 1.91
N ILE A 10 3.62 6.27 2.08
CA ILE A 10 2.56 5.93 3.02
C ILE A 10 3.24 5.64 4.34
N ALA A 11 3.16 6.60 5.24
CA ALA A 11 3.87 6.57 6.50
C ALA A 11 3.04 7.26 7.58
N VAL A 12 3.32 6.91 8.83
CA VAL A 12 2.69 7.52 9.99
C VAL A 12 3.77 8.12 10.87
N GLY A 13 3.54 9.34 11.31
CA GLY A 13 4.50 10.09 12.11
C GLY A 13 4.05 10.17 13.57
N ASN A 14 4.99 9.93 14.49
CA ASN A 14 4.84 10.30 15.88
C ASN A 14 5.95 11.30 16.24
N ARG A 15 5.60 12.40 16.92
CA ARG A 15 6.55 13.48 17.23
C ARG A 15 7.75 13.03 18.08
N LEU A 16 7.58 12.01 18.91
CA LEU A 16 8.65 11.46 19.77
C LEU A 16 9.43 10.35 19.08
N LEU A 17 8.75 9.51 18.31
CA LEU A 17 9.33 8.27 17.78
C LEU A 17 9.75 8.34 16.31
N GLY A 18 9.39 9.42 15.62
CA GLY A 18 9.72 9.68 14.22
C GLY A 18 8.69 9.11 13.24
N LEU A 19 9.13 8.92 12.00
CA LEU A 19 8.31 8.42 10.88
C LEU A 19 8.41 6.90 10.77
N TYR A 20 7.27 6.25 10.52
CA TYR A 20 7.16 4.82 10.30
C TYR A 20 6.53 4.53 8.94
N ASN A 21 7.31 3.92 8.05
CA ASN A 21 6.92 3.72 6.65
C ASN A 21 6.18 2.38 6.48
N PHE A 22 5.02 2.42 5.85
CA PHE A 22 4.32 1.22 5.41
C PHE A 22 4.83 0.77 4.05
N VAL A 23 4.82 1.68 3.07
CA VAL A 23 5.16 1.41 1.66
C VAL A 23 5.39 2.75 0.97
N VAL A 24 6.24 2.79 -0.07
CA VAL A 24 6.29 3.91 -1.01
C VAL A 24 5.51 3.49 -2.24
N LEU A 25 4.29 4.01 -2.39
CA LEU A 25 3.38 3.67 -3.48
C LEU A 25 3.78 4.39 -4.76
N LYS A 26 3.91 3.64 -5.85
CA LYS A 26 3.83 4.20 -7.20
C LYS A 26 2.38 4.18 -7.66
N ALA A 27 1.86 5.32 -8.10
CA ALA A 27 0.47 5.50 -8.48
C ALA A 27 0.33 6.22 -9.82
N PRO A 28 -0.84 6.15 -10.47
CA PRO A 28 -1.19 7.04 -11.58
C PRO A 28 -0.90 8.52 -11.25
N PRO A 29 -0.59 9.36 -12.24
CA PRO A 29 -0.18 10.74 -11.98
C PRO A 29 -1.31 11.64 -11.49
N THR A 30 -2.56 11.25 -11.73
CA THR A 30 -3.75 11.98 -11.26
C THR A 30 -4.07 11.72 -9.79
N TRP A 31 -3.52 10.65 -9.20
CA TRP A 31 -3.82 10.25 -7.83
C TRP A 31 -3.19 11.19 -6.81
N ARG A 32 -4.02 11.64 -5.88
CA ARG A 32 -3.59 12.41 -4.70
C ARG A 32 -4.02 11.69 -3.45
N ILE A 33 -3.07 11.43 -2.55
CA ILE A 33 -3.37 10.82 -1.25
C ILE A 33 -3.88 11.89 -0.30
N ILE A 34 -5.08 11.67 0.25
CA ILE A 34 -5.69 12.52 1.27
C ILE A 34 -5.59 11.78 2.60
N ILE A 35 -4.81 12.34 3.52
CA ILE A 35 -4.52 11.75 4.83
C ILE A 35 -5.81 11.74 5.67
N MET A 36 -6.18 10.57 6.18
CA MET A 36 -7.26 10.45 7.14
C MET A 36 -6.72 10.68 8.56
N PRO A 37 -7.39 11.51 9.39
CA PRO A 37 -6.93 11.82 10.75
C PRO A 37 -6.96 10.64 11.73
N MET A 38 -7.63 9.53 11.40
CA MET A 38 -7.80 8.37 12.26
C MET A 38 -7.71 7.05 11.48
N ALA A 39 -7.24 6.02 12.19
CA ALA A 39 -6.95 4.64 11.75
C ALA A 39 -5.54 4.41 11.20
N SER A 40 -4.54 4.70 12.04
CA SER A 40 -3.22 4.11 11.88
C SER A 40 -2.75 3.48 13.18
N ASP A 41 -2.49 2.18 13.15
CA ASP A 41 -1.91 1.44 14.26
C ASP A 41 -0.54 0.92 13.84
N VAL A 42 0.49 1.22 14.64
CA VAL A 42 1.83 0.65 14.49
C VAL A 42 2.17 -0.10 15.76
N PHE A 43 2.16 -1.43 15.67
CA PHE A 43 2.47 -2.29 16.80
C PHE A 43 3.96 -2.62 16.85
N ARG A 44 4.59 -2.84 15.68
CA ARG A 44 6.01 -3.19 15.57
C ARG A 44 6.62 -2.58 14.31
N HIS A 45 7.91 -2.31 14.36
CA HIS A 45 8.70 -1.86 13.21
C HIS A 45 10.03 -2.61 13.11
N ARG A 46 10.69 -2.48 11.97
CA ARG A 46 12.06 -2.91 11.71
C ARG A 46 12.79 -1.77 11.02
N GLU A 47 14.03 -1.52 11.41
CA GLU A 47 14.87 -0.52 10.76
C GLU A 47 15.78 -1.19 9.72
N ILE A 48 15.80 -0.66 8.50
CA ILE A 48 16.64 -1.10 7.40
C ILE A 48 17.31 0.16 6.84
N ASN A 49 18.64 0.21 6.80
CA ASN A 49 19.42 1.35 6.29
C ASN A 49 18.98 2.72 6.86
N GLY A 50 18.66 2.78 8.17
CA GLY A 50 18.22 4.01 8.83
C GLY A 50 16.73 4.37 8.62
N VAL A 51 15.97 3.54 7.89
CA VAL A 51 14.54 3.75 7.63
C VAL A 51 13.71 2.79 8.46
N LYS A 52 12.78 3.32 9.27
CA LYS A 52 11.83 2.52 10.05
C LYS A 52 10.66 2.08 9.15
N TRP A 53 10.51 0.77 9.00
CA TRP A 53 9.43 0.11 8.27
C TRP A 53 8.48 -0.60 9.21
N VAL A 54 7.17 -0.38 9.06
CA VAL A 54 6.14 -1.00 9.91
C VAL A 54 6.11 -2.50 9.66
N ARG A 55 6.38 -3.33 10.67
CA ARG A 55 6.33 -4.79 10.55
C ARG A 55 4.96 -5.37 10.89
N ASP A 56 4.24 -4.68 11.77
CA ASP A 56 2.89 -5.04 12.20
C ASP A 56 2.08 -3.76 12.41
N GLY A 57 1.03 -3.61 11.64
CA GLY A 57 0.20 -2.41 11.68
C GLY A 57 -0.68 -2.23 10.46
N GLU A 58 -1.44 -1.14 10.49
CA GLU A 58 -2.37 -0.77 9.43
C GLU A 58 -2.45 0.75 9.32
N VAL A 59 -2.72 1.25 8.11
CA VAL A 59 -3.07 2.64 7.85
C VAL A 59 -4.15 2.75 6.78
N MET A 60 -5.08 3.69 6.97
CA MET A 60 -6.11 4.04 5.99
C MET A 60 -6.04 5.50 5.55
N HIS A 61 -6.22 5.74 4.26
CA HIS A 61 -6.26 7.06 3.63
C HIS A 61 -7.30 7.08 2.50
N PHE A 62 -7.58 8.26 1.93
CA PHE A 62 -8.32 8.36 0.68
C PHE A 62 -7.38 8.63 -0.50
N ILE A 63 -7.81 8.22 -1.69
CA ILE A 63 -7.20 8.58 -2.95
C ILE A 63 -8.21 9.46 -3.69
N LYS A 64 -7.78 10.67 -4.08
CA LYS A 64 -8.56 11.55 -4.96
C LYS A 64 -8.04 11.42 -6.39
N ASP A 65 -8.95 11.16 -7.33
CA ASP A 65 -8.66 11.04 -8.75
C ASP A 65 -9.75 11.78 -9.56
N GLY A 66 -9.50 13.06 -9.84
CA GLY A 66 -10.52 13.94 -10.42
C GLY A 66 -11.81 13.99 -9.56
N PRO A 67 -12.99 13.68 -10.13
CA PRO A 67 -14.24 13.63 -9.37
C PRO A 67 -14.33 12.42 -8.43
N ASP A 68 -13.56 11.35 -8.69
CA ASP A 68 -13.64 10.11 -7.96
C ASP A 68 -12.86 10.16 -6.64
N THR A 69 -13.29 9.32 -5.71
CA THR A 69 -12.61 9.10 -4.41
C THR A 69 -12.60 7.61 -4.11
N TYR A 70 -11.43 7.08 -3.80
CA TYR A 70 -11.21 5.68 -3.42
C TYR A 70 -10.72 5.59 -1.97
N THR A 71 -10.98 4.47 -1.30
CA THR A 71 -10.37 4.17 0.00
C THR A 71 -9.08 3.41 -0.21
N LEU A 72 -7.96 3.87 0.35
CA LEU A 72 -6.70 3.15 0.43
C LEU A 72 -6.53 2.58 1.83
N ARG A 73 -6.24 1.29 1.93
CA ARG A 73 -5.84 0.62 3.17
C ARG A 73 -4.55 -0.15 2.93
N VAL A 74 -3.55 0.07 3.78
CA VAL A 74 -2.29 -0.67 3.75
C VAL A 74 -2.12 -1.41 5.07
N VAL A 75 -1.92 -2.71 5.00
CA VAL A 75 -1.73 -3.58 6.18
C VAL A 75 -0.38 -4.26 6.07
N ALA A 76 0.41 -4.20 7.14
CA ALA A 76 1.65 -4.94 7.28
C ALA A 76 1.47 -6.02 8.35
N LYS A 77 1.78 -7.28 8.01
CA LYS A 77 1.72 -8.41 8.95
C LYS A 77 3.07 -9.11 9.03
N PRO A 78 3.56 -9.47 10.24
CA PRO A 78 4.84 -10.15 10.38
C PRO A 78 4.91 -11.49 9.65
N GLY A 79 6.06 -11.76 9.03
CA GLY A 79 6.35 -13.01 8.34
C GLY A 79 5.57 -13.24 7.05
N ARG A 80 5.77 -14.42 6.46
CA ARG A 80 5.13 -14.83 5.21
C ARG A 80 3.70 -15.30 5.46
N LYS A 81 2.73 -14.70 4.78
CA LYS A 81 1.31 -15.13 4.81
C LYS A 81 0.94 -15.81 3.49
N ARG A 82 -0.10 -16.64 3.53
CA ARG A 82 -0.70 -17.21 2.33
C ARG A 82 -1.30 -16.08 1.50
N LEU A 83 -0.93 -16.04 0.22
CA LEU A 83 -1.46 -15.08 -0.74
C LEU A 83 -2.66 -15.71 -1.47
N ALA A 84 -3.62 -14.88 -1.86
CA ALA A 84 -4.81 -15.27 -2.61
C ALA A 84 -4.87 -14.46 -3.91
N GLY A 85 -5.45 -15.05 -4.96
CA GLY A 85 -5.61 -14.42 -6.27
C GLY A 85 -4.57 -14.84 -7.31
N THR A 86 -4.43 -13.99 -8.32
CA THR A 86 -3.54 -14.19 -9.47
C THR A 86 -2.11 -13.81 -9.12
N SER A 87 -1.14 -14.67 -9.41
CA SER A 87 0.29 -14.40 -9.14
C SER A 87 0.81 -13.20 -9.92
N ILE A 88 1.64 -12.39 -9.28
CA ILE A 88 2.27 -11.20 -9.87
C ILE A 88 3.62 -10.93 -9.19
N VAL A 89 4.47 -10.11 -9.81
CA VAL A 89 5.72 -9.62 -9.20
C VAL A 89 5.53 -8.15 -8.80
N ILE A 90 5.88 -7.81 -7.56
CA ILE A 90 5.79 -6.45 -6.99
C ILE A 90 7.18 -6.05 -6.51
N ASN A 91 7.84 -5.14 -7.23
CA ASN A 91 9.20 -4.66 -6.95
C ASN A 91 10.19 -5.80 -6.67
N GLY A 92 10.17 -6.83 -7.52
CA GLY A 92 11.02 -8.02 -7.37
C GLY A 92 10.50 -9.09 -6.39
N HIS A 93 9.46 -8.81 -5.61
CA HIS A 93 8.84 -9.77 -4.70
C HIS A 93 7.73 -10.57 -5.39
N SER A 94 7.66 -11.88 -5.12
CA SER A 94 6.48 -12.66 -5.48
C SER A 94 5.26 -12.21 -4.67
N GLY A 95 4.20 -11.85 -5.38
CA GLY A 95 2.94 -11.38 -4.83
C GLY A 95 1.74 -12.05 -5.49
N ALA A 96 0.56 -11.61 -5.10
CA ALA A 96 -0.69 -11.92 -5.75
C ALA A 96 -1.61 -10.69 -5.75
N TYR A 97 -2.54 -10.66 -6.69
CA TYR A 97 -3.62 -9.69 -6.69
C TYR A 97 -4.97 -10.35 -6.94
N GLU A 98 -6.02 -9.75 -6.41
CA GLU A 98 -7.40 -10.17 -6.66
C GLU A 98 -8.33 -8.95 -6.75
N TYR A 99 -9.41 -9.11 -7.51
CA TYR A 99 -10.54 -8.22 -7.45
C TYR A 99 -11.65 -8.90 -6.66
N VAL A 100 -12.13 -8.22 -5.62
CA VAL A 100 -13.25 -8.68 -4.81
C VAL A 100 -14.40 -7.70 -5.02
N ASP A 101 -15.56 -8.19 -5.45
CA ASP A 101 -16.78 -7.39 -5.43
C ASP A 101 -17.42 -7.52 -4.05
N ASP A 102 -17.55 -6.39 -3.33
CA ASP A 102 -18.20 -6.36 -2.01
C ASP A 102 -19.72 -6.18 -2.07
N GLY A 103 -20.29 -6.30 -3.28
CA GLY A 103 -21.71 -6.07 -3.58
C GLY A 103 -22.06 -4.62 -3.92
N LYS A 104 -21.17 -3.65 -3.65
CA LYS A 104 -21.36 -2.22 -4.00
C LYS A 104 -20.16 -1.61 -4.71
N ARG A 105 -18.97 -2.13 -4.45
CA ARG A 105 -17.69 -1.61 -4.94
C ARG A 105 -16.77 -2.74 -5.32
N ARG A 106 -16.03 -2.51 -6.41
CA ARG A 106 -14.90 -3.34 -6.79
C ARG A 106 -13.71 -2.96 -5.91
N VAL A 107 -13.12 -3.97 -5.30
CA VAL A 107 -11.95 -3.85 -4.43
C VAL A 107 -10.77 -4.47 -5.13
N LEU A 108 -9.70 -3.69 -5.35
CA LEU A 108 -8.40 -4.23 -5.75
C LEU A 108 -7.60 -4.53 -4.49
N LYS A 109 -7.13 -5.76 -4.37
CA LYS A 109 -6.20 -6.18 -3.31
C LYS A 109 -4.92 -6.69 -3.95
N LEU A 110 -3.78 -6.16 -3.50
CA LEU A 110 -2.45 -6.66 -3.80
C LEU A 110 -1.79 -7.13 -2.52
N SER A 111 -1.06 -8.24 -2.56
CA SER A 111 -0.37 -8.77 -1.39
C SER A 111 0.98 -9.36 -1.79
N PHE A 112 2.04 -9.06 -1.05
CA PHE A 112 3.38 -9.58 -1.32
C PHE A 112 4.20 -9.68 -0.03
N TYR A 113 5.14 -10.63 -0.02
CA TYR A 113 6.07 -10.81 1.09
C TYR A 113 7.41 -10.14 0.79
N CYS A 114 7.88 -9.32 1.72
CA CYS A 114 9.21 -8.71 1.70
C CYS A 114 10.10 -9.44 2.70
N ASP A 115 11.15 -10.09 2.20
CA ASP A 115 12.19 -10.80 2.94
C ASP A 115 13.11 -9.84 3.72
N VAL A 116 13.41 -8.67 3.15
CA VAL A 116 14.24 -7.64 3.81
C VAL A 116 13.60 -7.14 5.10
N THR A 117 12.30 -6.85 5.08
CA THR A 117 11.56 -6.37 6.27
C THR A 117 10.87 -7.49 7.05
N ASP A 118 10.91 -8.73 6.55
CA ASP A 118 10.22 -9.92 7.08
C ASP A 118 8.73 -9.65 7.43
N ARG A 119 7.98 -9.22 6.41
CA ARG A 119 6.54 -8.94 6.52
C ARG A 119 5.81 -9.18 5.21
N THR A 120 4.53 -9.52 5.33
CA THR A 120 3.59 -9.48 4.21
C THR A 120 2.89 -8.12 4.21
N VAL A 121 2.94 -7.42 3.08
CA VAL A 121 2.25 -6.16 2.85
C VAL A 121 1.02 -6.42 2.00
N GLU A 122 -0.13 -5.92 2.45
CA GLU A 122 -1.38 -5.91 1.70
C GLU A 122 -1.76 -4.45 1.39
N ILE A 123 -2.01 -4.15 0.12
CA ILE A 123 -2.53 -2.87 -0.37
C ILE A 123 -3.94 -3.13 -0.89
N LYS A 124 -4.93 -2.48 -0.28
CA LYS A 124 -6.34 -2.59 -0.66
C LYS A 124 -6.84 -1.23 -1.12
N ILE A 125 -7.50 -1.21 -2.29
CA ILE A 125 -8.11 -0.01 -2.86
C ILE A 125 -9.57 -0.30 -3.18
N GLU A 126 -10.47 0.40 -2.51
CA GLU A 126 -11.91 0.20 -2.64
C GLU A 126 -12.53 1.27 -3.56
N GLY A 127 -13.37 0.83 -4.50
CA GLY A 127 -14.06 1.70 -5.44
C GLY A 127 -13.32 1.96 -6.75
N VAL A 128 -12.24 1.21 -7.03
CA VAL A 128 -11.53 1.29 -8.32
C VAL A 128 -12.45 0.88 -9.48
N LYS A 129 -12.40 1.63 -10.58
CA LYS A 129 -13.26 1.40 -11.74
C LYS A 129 -12.68 0.42 -12.76
N ASP A 130 -11.35 0.36 -12.84
CA ASP A 130 -10.63 -0.47 -13.81
C ASP A 130 -9.35 -1.08 -13.22
N SER A 131 -8.60 -1.80 -14.06
CA SER A 131 -7.37 -2.49 -13.68
C SER A 131 -6.09 -1.68 -13.86
N THR A 132 -6.14 -0.49 -14.45
CA THR A 132 -4.98 0.36 -14.74
C THR A 132 -4.06 0.60 -13.53
N PRO A 133 -4.57 0.80 -12.30
CA PRO A 133 -3.70 1.03 -11.14
C PRO A 133 -2.71 -0.10 -10.86
N ILE A 134 -3.01 -1.35 -11.26
CA ILE A 134 -2.13 -2.49 -11.00
C ILE A 134 -0.75 -2.31 -11.62
N TYR A 135 -0.69 -1.73 -12.82
CA TYR A 135 0.55 -1.50 -13.55
C TYR A 135 1.52 -0.61 -12.74
N TYR A 136 0.99 0.40 -12.07
CA TYR A 136 1.77 1.30 -11.21
C TYR A 136 2.12 0.62 -9.90
N LEU A 137 1.14 0.01 -9.23
CA LEU A 137 1.29 -0.53 -7.87
C LEU A 137 2.34 -1.65 -7.79
N THR A 138 2.55 -2.41 -8.87
CA THR A 138 3.62 -3.43 -8.96
C THR A 138 5.03 -2.88 -8.81
N GLN A 139 5.22 -1.56 -8.92
CA GLN A 139 6.52 -0.89 -8.77
C GLN A 139 6.68 -0.23 -7.39
N SER A 140 5.76 -0.48 -6.46
CA SER A 140 5.80 0.10 -5.11
C SER A 140 6.92 -0.50 -4.26
N GLN A 141 7.62 0.34 -3.50
CA GLN A 141 8.76 -0.06 -2.67
C GLN A 141 8.34 -0.35 -1.23
N CYS A 142 8.99 -1.34 -0.61
CA CYS A 142 8.62 -1.83 0.73
C CYS A 142 9.80 -1.94 1.71
N HIS A 143 11.00 -1.57 1.27
CA HIS A 143 12.25 -1.53 2.03
C HIS A 143 13.23 -0.55 1.38
#